data_AF-A0A497K351-F1
#
_entry.id   AF-A0A497K351-F1
#
_cell.length_a   1.000
_cell.length_b   1.000
_cell.length_c   1.000
_cell.angle_alpha   90.00
_cell.angle_beta   90.00
_cell.angle_gamma   90.00
#
_symmetry.space_group_name_H-M   'P 1'
#
loop_
_entity.id
_entity.type
_entity.pdbx_description
1 polymer ?
#
loop_
_entity_poly.entity_id
_entity_poly.type
_entity_poly.pdbx_seq_one_letter_code
_entity_poly.pdbx_strand_id
1 'polypeptide(L)'
;MQEALAQRRRHTGLLPGEGGETMRLLRKFLSQVGSKYRPEELLNINNKRFTETIDVSLPRDRMTYNGFYLGQDRRWFTPSSLLLQKLAQEDDTKKAYVDRDAAWLFVVGKDIFEENVQRFQGDVKPGRYCLVMFGEGCIGYGRFETSGDRRVIKNMFDVGDFLRRE
;
A
#
# COMPACT_ATOMS: atom_id res chain seq x y z
N MET A 1 27.97 41.42 23.30
CA MET A 1 26.73 41.76 22.57
C MET A 1 26.44 40.59 21.66
N GLN A 2 25.53 39.74 22.13
CA GLN A 2 25.30 38.37 21.69
C GLN A 2 24.41 38.26 20.45
N GLU A 3 24.64 37.17 19.71
CA GLU A 3 23.67 36.34 18.99
C GLU A 3 22.55 37.02 18.18
N ALA A 4 22.73 37.02 16.85
CA ALA A 4 21.63 37.16 15.90
C ALA A 4 21.82 36.24 14.69
N LEU A 5 21.91 34.93 14.95
CA LEU A 5 21.93 33.85 13.96
C LEU A 5 20.92 32.77 14.37
N ALA A 6 19.62 33.13 14.42
CA ALA A 6 18.56 32.14 14.67
C ALA A 6 17.18 32.64 14.23
N GLN A 7 16.96 32.88 12.93
CA GLN A 7 15.60 33.02 12.40
C GLN A 7 15.44 32.32 11.04
N ARG A 8 15.83 31.03 10.99
CA ARG A 8 15.18 30.09 10.07
C ARG A 8 13.78 29.83 10.60
N ARG A 9 12.81 30.57 10.06
CA ARG A 9 11.38 30.34 10.26
C ARG A 9 11.07 28.88 9.91
N ARG A 10 10.90 28.04 10.94
CA ARG A 10 10.19 26.77 10.85
C ARG A 10 8.74 27.10 10.51
N HIS A 11 8.42 27.28 9.23
CA HIS A 11 7.04 27.21 8.77
C HIS A 11 6.66 25.74 8.64
N THR A 12 6.41 25.13 9.79
CA THR A 12 5.51 23.99 9.91
C THR A 12 4.11 24.45 9.53
N GLY A 13 3.83 24.46 8.23
CA GLY A 13 2.48 24.47 7.68
C GLY A 13 1.83 23.10 7.88
N LEU A 14 1.70 22.65 9.13
CA LEU A 14 0.76 21.62 9.50
C LEU A 14 -0.59 22.32 9.64
N LEU A 15 -1.47 22.16 8.66
CA LEU A 15 -2.88 22.42 8.89
C LEU A 15 -3.35 21.51 10.04
N PRO A 16 -3.86 22.07 11.15
CA PRO A 16 -4.34 21.28 12.26
C PRO A 16 -5.68 20.65 11.85
N GLY A 17 -5.66 19.37 11.45
CA GLY A 17 -6.90 18.61 11.23
C GLY A 17 -6.76 17.37 10.33
N GLU A 18 -5.95 17.41 9.28
CA GLU A 18 -5.99 16.36 8.24
C GLU A 18 -4.93 15.24 8.40
N GLY A 19 -3.88 15.44 9.21
CA GLY A 19 -2.79 14.46 9.36
C GLY A 19 -3.17 13.21 10.15
N GLY A 20 -4.15 13.30 11.05
CA GLY A 20 -4.48 12.23 12.00
C GLY A 20 -5.28 11.07 11.40
N GLU A 21 -6.37 11.39 10.70
CA GLU A 21 -7.22 10.40 10.04
C GLU A 21 -6.58 9.86 8.77
N THR A 22 -5.90 10.71 8.00
CA THR A 22 -5.20 10.32 6.78
C THR A 22 -4.12 9.31 7.11
N MET A 23 -3.26 9.51 8.12
CA MET A 23 -2.29 8.47 8.51
C MET A 23 -2.90 7.12 8.93
N ARG A 24 -4.17 7.11 9.37
CA ARG A 24 -4.84 5.90 9.86
C ARG A 24 -5.01 4.84 8.76
N LEU A 25 -5.34 5.23 7.53
CA LEU A 25 -5.68 4.24 6.48
C LEU A 25 -4.45 3.47 5.98
N LEU A 26 -3.35 4.13 5.63
CA LEU A 26 -2.08 3.46 5.30
C LEU A 26 -1.57 2.61 6.47
N ARG A 27 -1.56 3.15 7.69
CA ARG A 27 -1.11 2.37 8.86
C ARG A 27 -1.98 1.13 9.10
N LYS A 28 -3.30 1.26 8.91
CA LYS A 28 -4.24 0.14 8.99
C LYS A 28 -3.93 -0.90 7.91
N PHE A 29 -3.70 -0.48 6.67
CA PHE A 29 -3.30 -1.37 5.58
C PHE A 29 -2.00 -2.12 5.90
N LEU A 30 -0.93 -1.40 6.26
CA LEU A 30 0.38 -1.97 6.61
C LEU A 30 0.26 -2.97 7.77
N SER A 31 -0.51 -2.64 8.80
CA SER A 31 -0.80 -3.56 9.91
C SER A 31 -1.58 -4.81 9.47
N GLN A 32 -2.53 -4.67 8.55
CA GLN A 32 -3.31 -5.80 8.05
C GLN A 32 -2.45 -6.79 7.29
N VAL A 33 -1.55 -6.31 6.43
CA VAL A 33 -0.59 -7.15 5.68
C VAL A 33 0.62 -7.58 6.51
N GLY A 34 0.71 -7.19 7.79
CA GLY A 34 1.80 -7.60 8.68
C GLY A 34 3.11 -6.82 8.49
N SER A 35 3.10 -5.73 7.71
CA SER A 35 4.32 -4.96 7.42
C SER A 35 4.78 -4.14 8.62
N LYS A 36 6.11 -4.11 8.81
CA LYS A 36 6.79 -3.22 9.76
C LYS A 36 7.18 -1.89 9.12
N TYR A 37 6.99 -1.71 7.82
CA TYR A 37 7.30 -0.48 7.10
C TYR A 37 6.76 0.75 7.83
N ARG A 38 7.63 1.74 8.01
CA ARG A 38 7.30 3.06 8.53
C ARG A 38 7.80 4.08 7.52
N PRO A 39 6.95 4.55 6.61
CA PRO A 39 7.35 5.60 5.69
C PRO A 39 7.66 6.87 6.49
N GLU A 40 8.86 7.40 6.29
CA GLU A 40 9.29 8.70 6.79
C GLU A 40 8.85 9.80 5.81
N GLU A 41 8.75 11.03 6.31
CA GLU A 41 8.51 12.24 5.49
C GLU A 41 7.33 12.09 4.50
N LEU A 42 6.15 11.80 5.03
CA LEU A 42 4.96 11.59 4.20
C LEU A 42 4.39 12.89 3.65
N LEU A 43 4.21 12.91 2.34
CA LEU A 43 3.53 13.98 1.63
C LEU A 43 2.17 13.49 1.10
N ASN A 44 1.13 14.33 1.26
CA ASN A 44 -0.18 14.12 0.65
C ASN A 44 -0.42 15.20 -0.40
N ILE A 45 -0.75 14.78 -1.61
CA ILE A 45 -1.11 15.64 -2.75
C ILE A 45 -2.39 15.05 -3.35
N ASN A 46 -3.52 15.76 -3.29
CA ASN A 46 -4.77 15.33 -3.94
C ASN A 46 -5.18 13.87 -3.59
N ASN A 47 -5.15 13.52 -2.29
CA ASN A 47 -5.39 12.17 -1.76
C ASN A 47 -4.36 11.10 -2.16
N LYS A 48 -3.29 11.46 -2.87
CA LYS A 48 -2.18 10.58 -3.21
C LYS A 48 -1.05 10.75 -2.20
N ARG A 49 -0.51 9.64 -1.74
CA ARG A 49 0.57 9.60 -0.76
C ARG A 49 1.90 9.33 -1.40
N PHE A 50 2.90 10.02 -0.89
CA PHE A 50 4.26 9.89 -1.34
C PHE A 50 5.21 9.89 -0.14
N THR A 51 6.37 9.24 -0.28
CA THR A 51 7.52 9.61 0.56
C THR A 51 8.18 10.82 -0.08
N GLU A 52 8.55 11.81 0.72
CA GLU A 52 9.32 12.95 0.24
C GLU A 52 10.69 12.46 -0.21
N THR A 53 11.14 12.91 -1.38
CA THR A 53 12.50 12.64 -1.84
C THR A 53 13.00 13.94 -2.42
N ILE A 54 13.57 14.77 -1.53
CA ILE A 54 14.41 15.93 -1.82
C ILE A 54 13.67 17.25 -2.16
N ASP A 55 13.99 18.25 -1.32
CA ASP A 55 14.15 19.70 -1.53
C ASP A 55 13.66 20.30 -2.86
N VAL A 56 12.35 20.31 -3.09
CA VAL A 56 11.76 21.09 -4.19
C VAL A 56 11.12 22.34 -3.63
N SER A 57 11.68 23.49 -3.98
CA SER A 57 11.14 24.83 -3.75
C SER A 57 9.84 25.12 -4.53
N LEU A 58 9.16 24.08 -5.02
CA LEU A 58 7.91 24.21 -5.76
C LEU A 58 6.75 24.42 -4.77
N PRO A 59 5.84 25.37 -5.06
CA PRO A 59 4.60 25.50 -4.31
C PRO A 59 3.77 24.20 -4.35
N ARG A 60 3.30 23.74 -3.19
CA ARG A 60 2.57 22.46 -3.03
C ARG A 60 1.30 22.36 -3.87
N ASP A 61 0.65 23.49 -4.15
CA ASP A 61 -0.55 23.63 -4.98
C ASP A 61 -0.30 23.31 -6.46
N ARG A 62 0.96 23.30 -6.91
CA ARG A 62 1.34 22.93 -8.28
C ARG A 62 1.99 21.55 -8.38
N MET A 63 2.27 20.90 -7.25
CA MET A 63 2.84 19.55 -7.25
C MET A 63 1.77 18.53 -7.62
N THR A 64 2.09 17.66 -8.57
CA THR A 64 1.24 16.49 -8.91
C THR A 64 1.90 15.17 -8.49
N TYR A 65 3.21 15.19 -8.27
CA TYR A 65 4.05 14.04 -7.91
C TYR A 65 5.26 14.52 -7.12
N ASN A 66 5.73 13.72 -6.16
CA ASN A 66 6.99 13.92 -5.45
C ASN A 66 7.45 12.56 -4.93
N GLY A 67 8.73 12.22 -5.04
CA GLY A 67 9.31 11.01 -4.45
C GLY A 67 8.54 9.70 -4.75
N PHE A 68 8.48 8.79 -3.78
CA PHE A 68 7.93 7.44 -4.01
C PHE A 68 6.43 7.38 -3.76
N TYR A 69 5.65 7.14 -4.81
CA TYR A 69 4.19 7.01 -4.70
C TYR A 69 3.77 5.74 -3.94
N LEU A 70 3.10 5.93 -2.80
CA LEU A 70 2.66 4.86 -1.91
C LEU A 70 1.25 4.36 -2.22
N GLY A 71 0.38 5.22 -2.76
CA GLY A 71 -1.02 4.88 -3.00
C GLY A 71 -1.96 6.06 -2.77
N GLN A 72 -3.26 5.78 -2.81
CA GLN A 72 -4.31 6.79 -2.74
C GLN A 72 -5.30 6.50 -1.60
N ASP A 73 -5.71 7.54 -0.89
CA ASP A 73 -6.85 7.49 0.01
C ASP A 73 -8.16 7.64 -0.75
N ARG A 74 -9.05 6.68 -0.54
CA ARG A 74 -10.45 6.71 -0.96
C ARG A 74 -11.30 6.35 0.26
N ARG A 75 -12.35 5.52 0.08
CA ARG A 75 -13.04 4.88 1.21
C ARG A 75 -12.11 3.96 2.03
N TRP A 76 -11.08 3.42 1.39
CA TRP A 76 -9.96 2.71 1.98
C TRP A 76 -8.67 3.15 1.29
N PHE A 77 -7.53 2.86 1.93
CA PHE A 77 -6.23 3.08 1.29
C PHE A 77 -6.06 2.06 0.16
N THR A 78 -5.79 2.57 -1.04
CA THR A 78 -5.48 1.76 -2.23
C THR A 78 -3.97 1.87 -2.46
N PRO A 79 -3.18 0.84 -2.13
CA PRO A 79 -1.73 0.88 -2.28
C PRO A 79 -1.34 0.97 -3.76
N SER A 80 -0.22 1.62 -4.04
CA SER A 80 0.40 1.57 -5.36
C SER A 80 1.04 0.19 -5.60
N SER A 81 1.19 -0.20 -6.86
CA SER A 81 1.96 -1.39 -7.23
C SER A 81 3.39 -1.31 -6.70
N LEU A 82 4.01 -0.14 -6.74
CA LEU A 82 5.35 0.09 -6.19
C LEU A 82 5.44 -0.22 -4.70
N LEU A 83 4.46 0.25 -3.89
CA LEU A 83 4.40 -0.10 -2.48
C LEU A 83 4.23 -1.60 -2.30
N LEU A 84 3.35 -2.25 -3.06
CA LEU A 84 3.15 -3.70 -2.97
C LEU A 84 4.44 -4.47 -3.28
N GLN A 85 5.20 -4.09 -4.31
CA GLN A 85 6.50 -4.70 -4.60
C GLN A 85 7.49 -4.52 -3.45
N LYS A 86 7.56 -3.32 -2.86
CA LYS A 86 8.40 -3.06 -1.68
C LYS A 86 8.01 -3.97 -0.51
N LEU A 87 6.72 -4.07 -0.21
CA LEU A 87 6.21 -4.89 0.88
C LEU A 87 6.42 -6.38 0.65
N ALA A 88 6.43 -6.83 -0.60
CA ALA A 88 6.69 -8.21 -0.97
C ALA A 88 8.12 -8.66 -0.59
N GLN A 89 9.06 -7.74 -0.52
CA GLN A 89 10.44 -8.02 -0.09
C GLN A 89 10.60 -8.13 1.43
N GLU A 90 9.59 -7.74 2.23
CA GLU A 90 9.66 -7.88 3.69
C GLU A 90 9.29 -9.30 4.14
N ASP A 91 10.08 -9.92 5.01
CA ASP A 91 9.82 -11.29 5.47
C ASP A 91 8.55 -11.41 6.33
N ASP A 92 8.23 -10.38 7.11
CA ASP A 92 7.09 -10.38 8.03
C ASP A 92 5.73 -10.20 7.34
N THR A 93 5.72 -9.86 6.04
CA THR A 93 4.46 -9.63 5.35
C THR A 93 3.72 -10.91 5.05
N LYS A 94 2.39 -10.80 5.18
CA LYS A 94 1.44 -11.87 4.94
C LYS A 94 1.28 -12.07 3.44
N LYS A 95 1.61 -13.26 2.96
CA LYS A 95 1.61 -13.59 1.53
C LYS A 95 0.88 -14.90 1.27
N ALA A 96 0.19 -14.95 0.14
CA ALA A 96 -0.35 -16.16 -0.44
C ALA A 96 0.38 -16.41 -1.77
N TYR A 97 1.08 -17.53 -1.87
CA TYR A 97 1.78 -17.93 -3.09
C TYR A 97 0.87 -18.83 -3.91
N VAL A 98 0.68 -18.46 -5.18
CA VAL A 98 -0.22 -19.15 -6.10
C VAL A 98 0.55 -19.71 -7.29
N ASP A 99 -0.01 -20.74 -7.91
CA ASP A 99 0.48 -21.26 -9.18
C ASP A 99 0.11 -20.35 -10.35
N ARG A 100 0.48 -20.78 -11.56
CA ARG A 100 0.22 -20.02 -12.79
C ARG A 100 -1.27 -19.84 -13.08
N ASP A 101 -2.08 -20.85 -12.82
CA ASP A 101 -3.50 -20.85 -13.19
C ASP A 101 -4.29 -19.94 -12.24
N ALA A 102 -4.02 -20.03 -10.93
CA ALA A 102 -4.57 -19.13 -9.94
C ALA A 102 -4.03 -17.70 -10.09
N ALA A 103 -2.76 -17.52 -10.45
CA ALA A 103 -2.21 -16.21 -10.78
C ALA A 103 -2.93 -15.57 -11.97
N TRP A 104 -3.18 -16.34 -13.03
CA TRP A 104 -3.93 -15.87 -14.20
C TRP A 104 -5.34 -15.44 -13.81
N LEU A 105 -6.08 -16.28 -13.07
CA LEU A 105 -7.42 -15.96 -12.58
C LEU A 105 -7.43 -14.66 -11.76
N PHE A 106 -6.45 -14.52 -10.87
CA PHE A 106 -6.33 -13.31 -10.04
C PHE A 106 -6.06 -12.06 -10.87
N VAL A 107 -5.12 -12.12 -11.82
CA VAL A 107 -4.77 -11.00 -12.71
C VAL A 107 -5.93 -10.60 -13.62
N VAL A 108 -6.91 -11.48 -13.90
CA VAL A 108 -8.13 -11.11 -14.63
C VAL A 108 -9.28 -10.68 -13.70
N GLY A 109 -9.00 -10.40 -12.43
CA GLY A 109 -9.94 -9.85 -11.46
C GLY A 109 -10.79 -10.90 -10.73
N LYS A 110 -10.40 -12.18 -10.73
CA LYS A 110 -11.12 -13.24 -9.98
C LYS A 110 -10.56 -13.42 -8.57
N ASP A 111 -11.42 -13.91 -7.69
CA ASP A 111 -11.05 -14.37 -6.36
C ASP A 111 -10.29 -15.71 -6.44
N ILE A 112 -9.44 -15.98 -5.46
CA ILE A 112 -8.70 -17.25 -5.35
C ILE A 112 -9.30 -18.07 -4.20
N PHE A 113 -9.61 -19.34 -4.43
CA PHE A 113 -9.92 -20.27 -3.36
C PHE A 113 -8.65 -20.68 -2.62
N GLU A 114 -8.72 -20.85 -1.30
CA GLU A 114 -7.57 -21.25 -0.48
C GLU A 114 -6.91 -22.55 -0.96
N GLU A 115 -7.70 -23.51 -1.47
CA GLU A 115 -7.21 -24.77 -2.04
C GLU A 115 -6.26 -24.60 -3.24
N ASN A 116 -6.31 -23.43 -3.91
CA ASN A 116 -5.43 -23.08 -5.02
C ASN A 116 -4.21 -22.26 -4.57
N VAL A 117 -4.03 -22.04 -3.27
CA VAL A 117 -2.85 -21.40 -2.69
C VAL A 117 -1.82 -22.48 -2.39
N GLN A 118 -0.66 -22.40 -3.03
CA GLN A 118 0.43 -23.36 -2.84
C GLN A 118 1.01 -23.31 -1.44
N ARG A 119 1.14 -22.10 -0.88
CA ARG A 119 1.58 -21.87 0.49
C ARG A 119 1.24 -20.47 0.98
N PHE A 120 1.11 -20.34 2.29
CA PHE A 120 1.06 -19.05 2.97
C PHE A 120 2.40 -18.71 3.63
N GLN A 121 2.70 -17.43 3.72
CA GLN A 121 3.75 -16.88 4.58
C GLN A 121 3.12 -15.89 5.55
N GLY A 122 3.56 -15.98 6.81
CA GLY A 122 2.95 -15.25 7.91
C GLY A 122 1.57 -15.78 8.31
N ASP A 123 1.00 -15.18 9.35
CA ASP A 123 -0.29 -15.56 9.91
C ASP A 123 -1.45 -14.90 9.13
N VAL A 124 -1.87 -15.55 8.04
CA VAL A 124 -2.99 -15.12 7.19
C VAL A 124 -4.32 -15.54 7.84
N LYS A 125 -5.04 -14.56 8.37
CA LYS A 125 -6.30 -14.75 9.11
C LYS A 125 -7.50 -14.16 8.37
N PRO A 126 -8.69 -14.77 8.49
CA PRO A 126 -9.92 -14.20 7.94
C PRO A 126 -10.13 -12.74 8.37
N GLY A 127 -10.63 -11.93 7.45
CA GLY A 127 -10.83 -10.50 7.58
C GLY A 127 -9.59 -9.62 7.39
N ARG A 128 -8.39 -10.20 7.22
CA ARG A 128 -7.13 -9.47 6.98
C ARG A 128 -6.71 -9.49 5.51
N TYR A 129 -5.81 -8.58 5.16
CA TYR A 129 -5.20 -8.54 3.84
C TYR A 129 -3.94 -9.40 3.77
N CYS A 130 -3.68 -9.93 2.58
CA CYS A 130 -2.43 -10.58 2.22
C CYS A 130 -2.01 -10.17 0.81
N LEU A 131 -0.71 -10.17 0.56
CA LEU A 131 -0.15 -10.00 -0.78
C LEU A 131 -0.35 -11.30 -1.56
N VAL A 132 -0.68 -11.20 -2.84
CA VAL A 132 -0.78 -12.36 -3.73
C VAL A 132 0.48 -12.42 -4.57
N MET A 133 1.17 -13.55 -4.48
CA MET A 133 2.51 -13.75 -5.02
C MET A 133 2.50 -14.82 -6.11
N PHE A 134 3.20 -14.56 -7.22
CA PHE A 134 3.51 -15.56 -8.24
C PHE A 134 5.03 -15.57 -8.43
N GLY A 135 5.67 -16.69 -8.09
CA GLY A 135 7.13 -16.73 -7.95
C GLY A 135 7.61 -15.72 -6.90
N GLU A 136 8.54 -14.85 -7.29
CA GLU A 136 9.06 -13.77 -6.44
C GLU A 136 8.29 -12.45 -6.59
N GLY A 137 7.39 -12.35 -7.57
CA GLY A 137 6.66 -11.13 -7.90
C GLY A 137 5.32 -11.00 -7.17
N CYS A 138 5.02 -9.80 -6.69
CA CYS A 138 3.69 -9.48 -6.17
C CYS A 138 2.75 -9.12 -7.33
N ILE A 139 1.67 -9.88 -7.51
CA ILE A 139 0.67 -9.65 -8.57
C ILE A 139 -0.54 -8.86 -8.07
N GLY A 140 -0.63 -8.59 -6.77
CA GLY A 140 -1.63 -7.72 -6.17
C GLY A 140 -1.84 -8.02 -4.69
N TYR A 141 -3.02 -7.68 -4.16
CA TYR A 141 -3.39 -8.03 -2.80
C TYR A 141 -4.87 -8.35 -2.69
N GLY A 142 -5.21 -9.17 -1.71
CA GLY A 142 -6.58 -9.58 -1.47
C GLY A 142 -6.94 -9.65 0.00
N ARG A 143 -8.24 -9.76 0.26
CA ARG A 143 -8.78 -9.97 1.61
C ARG A 143 -9.10 -11.43 1.80
N PHE A 144 -8.47 -12.06 2.78
CA PHE A 144 -8.79 -13.43 3.14
C PHE A 144 -10.14 -13.43 3.88
N GLU A 145 -11.13 -14.13 3.36
CA GLU A 145 -12.49 -14.19 3.88
C GLU A 145 -13.04 -15.61 3.80
N THR A 146 -14.14 -15.83 4.50
CA THR A 146 -14.96 -17.03 4.36
C THR A 146 -16.19 -16.67 3.51
N SER A 147 -16.42 -17.42 2.44
CA SER A 147 -17.58 -17.29 1.56
C SER A 147 -18.33 -18.61 1.53
N GLY A 148 -19.49 -18.66 2.21
CA GLY A 148 -20.15 -19.93 2.52
C GLY A 148 -19.25 -20.79 3.41
N ASP A 149 -19.02 -22.04 3.01
CA ASP A 149 -18.15 -22.97 3.73
C ASP A 149 -16.69 -22.96 3.22
N ARG A 150 -16.35 -22.05 2.29
CA ARG A 150 -15.04 -22.01 1.64
C ARG A 150 -14.25 -20.78 2.04
N ARG A 151 -12.94 -20.93 2.20
CA ARG A 151 -12.03 -19.81 2.39
C ARG A 151 -11.53 -19.31 1.04
N VAL A 152 -11.55 -17.98 0.88
CA VAL A 152 -11.21 -17.30 -0.37
C VAL A 152 -10.34 -16.07 -0.09
N ILE A 153 -9.48 -15.73 -1.04
CA ILE A 153 -8.81 -14.44 -1.12
C ILE A 153 -9.60 -13.62 -2.13
N LYS A 154 -10.39 -12.67 -1.62
CA LYS A 154 -11.10 -11.72 -2.46
C LYS A 154 -10.14 -10.75 -3.12
N ASN A 155 -10.22 -10.61 -4.43
CA ASN A 155 -9.38 -9.67 -5.17
C ASN A 155 -9.76 -8.23 -4.81
N MET A 156 -8.79 -7.49 -4.26
CA MET A 156 -8.94 -6.07 -3.95
C MET A 156 -8.21 -5.18 -4.96
N PHE A 157 -7.14 -5.71 -5.54
CA PHE A 157 -6.31 -5.10 -6.57
C PHE A 157 -5.41 -6.16 -7.18
N ASP A 158 -5.24 -6.09 -8.49
CA ASP A 158 -4.27 -6.87 -9.25
C ASP A 158 -3.54 -6.01 -10.28
N VAL A 159 -2.39 -6.48 -10.75
CA VAL A 159 -1.60 -5.77 -11.77
C VAL A 159 -2.29 -5.69 -13.13
N GLY A 160 -3.22 -6.61 -13.43
CA GLY A 160 -4.01 -6.58 -14.67
C GLY A 160 -4.97 -5.39 -14.71
N ASP A 161 -5.27 -4.79 -13.56
CA ASP A 161 -6.10 -3.59 -13.45
C ASP A 161 -5.50 -2.38 -14.18
N PHE A 162 -4.17 -2.37 -14.40
CA PHE A 162 -3.53 -1.39 -15.28
C PHE A 162 -3.69 -1.74 -16.77
N LEU A 163 -3.56 -3.01 -17.12
CA LEU A 163 -3.64 -3.48 -18.51
C LEU A 163 -5.05 -3.37 -19.10
N ARG A 164 -6.08 -3.35 -18.25
CA ARG A 164 -7.50 -3.20 -18.66
C ARG A 164 -7.93 -1.75 -18.87
N ARG A 165 -7.13 -0.77 -18.46
CA ARG A 165 -7.51 0.66 -18.42
C ARG A 165 -6.93 1.47 -19.57
N GLU A 166 -6.24 0.82 -20.50
CA GLU A 166 -5.78 1.37 -21.78
C GLU A 166 -6.70 0.89 -22.91
#